data_AF-A0A847WWW4-F1
#
_entry.id   AF-A0A847WWW4-F1
#
_cell.length_a   1.000
_cell.length_b   1.000
_cell.length_c   1.000
_cell.angle_alpha   90.00
_cell.angle_beta   90.00
_cell.angle_gamma   90.00
#
_symmetry.space_group_name_H-M   'P 1'
#
loop_
_entity.id
_entity.type
_entity.pdbx_description
1 polymer ?
#
loop_
_entity_poly.entity_id
_entity_poly.type
_entity_poly.pdbx_seq_one_letter_code
_entity_poly.pdbx_strand_id
1 'polypeptide(L)'
;MEEVALPVEIDWELVRRDYEAGQMTINALGRAHVMLDPDELAADDGPVLSRRRGDVAERPGRLGLVHYERERDYQTATATALRPGAGPLVTETLPLVLDGAGARRGAERLLDQRAGAGDRLEFALRPNEIGFEPGDRVALPDLAEGPFEIVEIRDGAMRRVVAEAVGRGDAVATGVDRPRGGAGVPQAEVAPVMVVAHLPPVPEDVSRSRLVVGAYANPWPGSVRIVDAATGAALGEVSRPAHIGRLVSPFVVGPEAVWDRGAFEIVLSSGHLADGEELAVLGGGNRVAVETDTGWEVIGFAEAELISAKTYRLTRLLRGLEGTVPGAAASGARVMVLGSGTSVMSLEAHHLGESRALKVYAGSADTSGQDLLIETGLEPALPLAPVHLRARLMDDGDIRLSWLRRSRADGDGWGVVEPALEHVPEAWRVSILDGGDVVRTFDTSGPEVTYSSAEQAADFGGPAPDFAFTIAQVSAVLGAGHMGQGVYHG
;
A
#
# COMPACT_ATOMS: atom_id res chain seq x y z
N MET A 1 18.87 -15.65 26.64
CA MET A 1 20.30 -15.24 26.66
C MET A 1 20.38 -14.03 25.77
N GLU A 2 20.55 -12.90 26.41
CA GLU A 2 20.58 -11.58 25.79
C GLU A 2 21.95 -11.42 25.12
N GLU A 3 21.99 -11.53 23.79
CA GLU A 3 23.21 -11.40 23.00
C GLU A 3 23.44 -9.90 22.76
N VAL A 4 24.20 -9.29 23.67
CA VAL A 4 24.66 -7.92 23.56
C VAL A 4 25.64 -7.85 22.39
N ALA A 5 25.16 -7.41 21.23
CA ALA A 5 25.99 -7.05 20.10
C ALA A 5 26.77 -5.76 20.46
N LEU A 6 28.01 -5.92 20.94
CA LEU A 6 28.97 -4.83 20.98
C LEU A 6 29.49 -4.61 19.54
N PRO A 7 29.48 -3.37 19.02
CA PRO A 7 30.15 -3.07 17.77
C PRO A 7 31.65 -3.12 18.04
N VAL A 8 32.30 -4.22 17.67
CA VAL A 8 33.76 -4.28 17.65
C VAL A 8 34.20 -3.56 16.39
N GLU A 9 34.54 -2.28 16.53
CA GLU A 9 35.15 -1.48 15.49
C GLU A 9 36.63 -1.91 15.39
N ILE A 10 36.93 -2.85 14.50
CA ILE A 10 38.32 -3.30 14.25
C ILE A 10 38.90 -2.42 13.14
N ASP A 11 39.47 -1.29 13.54
CA ASP A 11 40.42 -0.53 12.73
C ASP A 11 41.74 -1.32 12.69
N TRP A 12 42.16 -1.78 11.51
CA TRP A 12 43.54 -2.23 11.27
C TRP A 12 44.21 -1.22 10.35
N GLU A 13 45.30 -0.61 10.83
CA GLU A 13 46.38 -0.12 9.98
C GLU A 13 47.60 -1.00 10.27
N LEU A 14 48.26 -1.46 9.22
CA LEU A 14 49.25 -2.52 9.33
C LEU A 14 50.60 -1.98 9.84
N VAL A 15 50.80 -2.14 11.15
CA VAL A 15 51.97 -2.75 11.83
C VAL A 15 53.33 -2.07 11.67
N ARG A 16 53.84 -1.59 12.80
CA ARG A 16 55.28 -1.61 13.08
C ARG A 16 55.68 -2.96 13.70
N ARG A 17 56.80 -3.51 13.23
CA ARG A 17 57.40 -4.77 13.69
C ARG A 17 58.43 -4.44 14.79
N ASP A 18 58.12 -4.73 16.05
CA ASP A 18 59.14 -4.82 17.10
C ASP A 18 59.36 -6.26 17.52
N TYR A 19 60.63 -6.63 17.65
CA TYR A 19 61.07 -7.91 18.18
C TYR A 19 61.59 -7.70 19.61
N GLU A 20 60.70 -7.64 20.59
CA GLU A 20 61.06 -7.97 21.97
C GLU A 20 60.55 -9.37 22.30
N ALA A 21 61.46 -10.28 22.63
CA ALA A 21 61.18 -11.65 23.05
C ALA A 21 60.28 -12.50 22.10
N GLY A 22 60.11 -12.11 20.83
CA GLY A 22 59.35 -12.86 19.84
C GLY A 22 57.82 -12.68 19.86
N GLN A 23 57.30 -11.65 20.52
CA GLN A 23 55.87 -11.31 20.49
C GLN A 23 55.57 -10.15 19.52
N MET A 24 54.50 -10.29 18.74
CA MET A 24 53.98 -9.27 17.83
C MET A 24 52.87 -8.48 18.52
N THR A 25 53.07 -7.17 18.72
CA THR A 25 52.07 -6.25 19.24
C THR A 25 51.44 -5.44 18.11
N ILE A 26 50.11 -5.34 18.12
CA ILE A 26 49.34 -4.49 17.21
C ILE A 26 48.66 -3.43 18.07
N ASN A 27 49.08 -2.17 17.92
CA ASN A 27 48.51 -1.04 18.63
C ASN A 27 47.78 -0.13 17.65
N ALA A 28 46.57 0.30 18.00
CA ALA A 28 45.91 1.41 17.30
C ALA A 28 46.68 2.71 17.58
N LEU A 29 46.85 3.55 16.55
CA LEU A 29 47.72 4.74 16.56
C LEU A 29 47.62 5.60 17.84
N GLY A 30 48.79 6.02 18.33
CA GLY A 30 48.93 7.20 19.18
C GLY A 30 49.80 7.01 20.43
N ARG A 31 51.13 6.90 20.28
CA ARG A 31 52.01 7.39 21.36
C ARG A 31 51.97 8.91 21.38
N ALA A 32 52.08 9.48 22.58
CA ALA A 32 52.05 10.92 22.81
C ALA A 32 53.11 11.64 21.96
N HIS A 33 52.78 12.85 21.49
CA HIS A 33 53.70 13.73 20.78
C HIS A 33 55.01 13.88 21.58
N VAL A 34 56.13 13.42 21.03
CA VAL A 34 57.45 13.61 21.63
C VAL A 34 58.09 14.84 21.02
N MET A 35 58.46 15.79 21.86
CA MET A 35 59.23 16.96 21.46
C MET A 35 60.70 16.56 21.39
N LEU A 36 61.28 16.61 20.20
CA LEU A 36 62.73 16.41 20.02
C LEU A 36 63.42 17.77 20.15
N ASP A 37 64.37 17.86 21.07
CA ASP A 37 65.23 19.03 21.18
C ASP A 37 66.24 19.01 20.01
N PRO A 38 66.43 20.12 19.26
CA PRO A 38 67.47 20.23 18.24
C PRO A 38 68.87 19.75 18.68
N ASP A 39 69.20 19.89 19.97
CA ASP A 39 70.49 19.45 20.52
C ASP A 39 70.60 17.91 20.64
N GLU A 40 69.50 17.17 20.59
CA GLU A 40 69.47 15.69 20.62
C GLU A 40 69.78 15.07 19.25
N LEU A 41 69.76 15.87 18.18
CA LEU A 41 70.14 15.45 16.84
C LEU A 41 71.65 15.20 16.76
N ALA A 42 72.05 14.14 16.06
CA ALA A 42 73.45 13.85 15.80
C ALA A 42 73.93 14.65 14.58
N ALA A 43 75.07 15.33 14.72
CA ALA A 43 75.75 15.99 13.61
C ALA A 43 76.67 14.99 12.88
N ASP A 44 76.57 14.95 11.55
CA ASP A 44 77.43 14.21 10.63
C ASP A 44 78.08 15.22 9.64
N ASP A 45 78.86 14.77 8.67
CA ASP A 45 79.45 15.61 7.61
C ASP A 45 78.40 16.25 6.64
N GLY A 46 77.10 16.10 6.94
CA GLY A 46 75.96 16.58 6.15
C GLY A 46 74.99 17.47 6.93
N PRO A 47 73.84 17.86 6.34
CA PRO A 47 72.85 18.68 7.02
C PRO A 47 72.22 17.92 8.20
N VAL A 48 72.08 18.59 9.35
CA VAL A 48 71.49 18.04 10.60
C VAL A 48 70.03 17.59 10.39
N LEU A 49 69.31 18.25 9.49
CA LEU A 49 67.96 17.90 9.05
C LEU A 49 67.83 18.14 7.55
N SER A 50 67.37 17.13 6.82
CA SER A 50 66.97 17.24 5.42
C SER A 50 65.46 17.16 5.31
N ARG A 51 64.83 18.15 4.68
CA ARG A 51 63.39 18.17 4.42
C ARG A 51 63.13 18.13 2.93
N ARG A 52 62.40 17.12 2.48
CA ARG A 52 61.92 17.01 1.10
C ARG A 52 60.42 17.25 1.10
N ARG A 53 59.98 18.28 0.37
CA ARG A 53 58.55 18.57 0.14
C ARG A 53 58.17 18.21 -1.29
N GLY A 54 57.19 17.34 -1.44
CA GLY A 54 56.57 16.99 -2.71
C GLY A 54 55.83 18.18 -3.32
N ASP A 55 55.66 18.16 -4.64
CA ASP A 55 54.97 19.21 -5.38
C ASP A 55 53.53 19.37 -4.86
N VAL A 56 53.12 20.61 -4.64
CA VAL A 56 51.77 20.96 -4.20
C VAL A 56 50.74 20.57 -5.27
N ALA A 57 51.11 20.63 -6.56
CA ALA A 57 50.24 20.28 -7.67
C ALA A 57 49.91 18.78 -7.75
N GLU A 58 50.75 17.91 -7.18
CA GLU A 58 50.58 16.46 -7.20
C GLU A 58 49.77 15.93 -5.99
N ARG A 59 49.50 16.79 -4.99
CA ARG A 59 48.76 16.40 -3.78
C ARG A 59 47.28 16.18 -4.07
N PRO A 60 46.72 14.99 -3.81
CA PRO A 60 45.32 14.73 -4.12
C PRO A 60 44.40 15.63 -3.29
N GLY A 61 43.44 16.26 -3.98
CA GLY A 61 42.39 17.04 -3.35
C GLY A 61 41.08 16.25 -3.20
N ARG A 62 40.97 15.11 -3.89
CA ARG A 62 39.78 14.27 -3.93
C ARG A 62 40.18 12.80 -4.01
N LEU A 63 39.44 11.93 -3.33
CA LEU A 63 39.63 10.48 -3.39
C LEU A 63 38.29 9.76 -3.56
N GLY A 64 38.21 8.86 -4.54
CA GLY A 64 37.12 7.92 -4.72
C GLY A 64 37.52 6.53 -4.23
N LEU A 65 36.87 6.02 -3.20
CA LEU A 65 37.08 4.69 -2.65
C LEU A 65 36.03 3.70 -3.16
N VAL A 66 36.44 2.83 -4.08
CA VAL A 66 35.63 1.74 -4.63
C VAL A 66 35.65 0.55 -3.66
N HIS A 67 34.47 0.08 -3.26
CA HIS A 67 34.26 -1.01 -2.30
C HIS A 67 32.99 -1.81 -2.66
N TYR A 68 32.72 -2.91 -1.97
CA TYR A 68 31.45 -3.63 -2.05
C TYR A 68 30.53 -3.21 -0.90
N GLU A 69 29.26 -2.90 -1.18
CA GLU A 69 28.33 -2.42 -0.17
C GLU A 69 27.30 -3.50 0.19
N ARG A 70 27.32 -3.97 1.44
CA ARG A 70 26.41 -5.04 1.92
C ARG A 70 24.94 -4.66 1.77
N GLU A 71 24.61 -3.39 2.02
CA GLU A 71 23.23 -2.87 1.96
C GLU A 71 22.71 -2.68 0.52
N ARG A 72 23.60 -2.87 -0.47
CA ARG A 72 23.32 -2.73 -1.89
C ARG A 72 23.56 -4.04 -2.63
N ASP A 73 23.19 -5.16 -2.01
CA ASP A 73 23.36 -6.52 -2.54
C ASP A 73 24.80 -6.86 -2.96
N TYR A 74 25.78 -6.41 -2.17
CA TYR A 74 27.21 -6.57 -2.47
C TYR A 74 27.63 -5.99 -3.82
N GLN A 75 26.89 -5.01 -4.35
CA GLN A 75 27.28 -4.28 -5.54
C GLN A 75 28.45 -3.34 -5.24
N THR A 76 29.20 -3.02 -6.28
CA THR A 76 30.28 -2.04 -6.20
C THR A 76 29.71 -0.64 -5.96
N ALA A 77 30.23 0.03 -4.92
CA ALA A 77 29.90 1.40 -4.56
C ALA A 77 31.17 2.24 -4.45
N THR A 78 31.04 3.57 -4.49
CA THR A 78 32.16 4.50 -4.39
C THR A 78 31.86 5.58 -3.35
N ALA A 79 32.69 5.67 -2.31
CA ALA A 79 32.66 6.77 -1.35
C ALA A 79 33.65 7.86 -1.83
N THR A 80 33.23 9.13 -1.83
CA THR A 80 34.10 10.24 -2.27
C THR A 80 34.44 11.16 -1.12
N ALA A 81 35.73 11.37 -0.89
CA ALA A 81 36.27 12.35 0.05
C ALA A 81 36.88 13.54 -0.68
N LEU A 82 36.77 14.72 -0.07
CA LEU A 82 37.24 16.00 -0.60
C LEU A 82 38.03 16.74 0.49
N ARG A 83 39.10 17.45 0.12
CA ARG A 83 39.82 18.39 0.98
C ARG A 83 39.63 19.83 0.48
N PRO A 84 39.69 20.85 1.35
CA PRO A 84 39.71 22.25 0.92
C PRO A 84 40.91 22.55 0.01
N GLY A 85 40.66 23.13 -1.18
CA GLY A 85 41.70 23.50 -2.14
C GLY A 85 41.52 22.85 -3.52
N ALA A 86 42.54 22.96 -4.37
CA ALA A 86 42.57 22.34 -5.70
C ALA A 86 43.63 21.23 -5.73
N GLY A 87 43.24 20.04 -6.17
CA GLY A 87 44.13 18.89 -6.33
C GLY A 87 43.49 17.79 -7.18
N PRO A 88 44.29 16.87 -7.76
CA PRO A 88 43.80 15.77 -8.58
C PRO A 88 42.85 14.83 -7.81
N LEU A 89 42.00 14.12 -8.58
CA LEU A 89 41.18 13.01 -8.10
C LEU A 89 41.99 11.71 -8.21
N VAL A 90 42.09 10.98 -7.11
CA VAL A 90 42.67 9.63 -7.07
C VAL A 90 41.56 8.62 -6.80
N THR A 91 41.63 7.45 -7.44
CA THR A 91 40.69 6.35 -7.21
C THR A 91 41.42 5.18 -6.57
N GLU A 92 40.90 4.68 -5.46
CA GLU A 92 41.40 3.51 -4.75
C GLU A 92 40.34 2.42 -4.79
N THR A 93 40.76 1.17 -5.01
CA THR A 93 39.85 0.02 -5.00
C THR A 93 40.25 -0.94 -3.91
N LEU A 94 39.38 -1.08 -2.91
CA LEU A 94 39.54 -2.05 -1.84
C LEU A 94 38.56 -3.21 -2.06
N PRO A 95 39.03 -4.46 -2.18
CA PRO A 95 38.17 -5.63 -2.29
C PRO A 95 37.60 -6.01 -0.91
N LEU A 96 36.98 -5.05 -0.23
CA LEU A 96 36.39 -5.17 1.09
C LEU A 96 34.90 -4.87 1.01
N VAL A 97 34.12 -5.55 1.87
CA VAL A 97 32.71 -5.22 2.08
C VAL A 97 32.64 -4.20 3.20
N LEU A 98 32.20 -2.99 2.90
CA LEU A 98 32.04 -1.90 3.86
C LEU A 98 30.58 -1.46 3.90
N ASP A 99 30.14 -0.93 5.04
CA ASP A 99 28.92 -0.12 5.09
C ASP A 99 29.23 1.32 4.67
N GLY A 100 28.18 2.12 4.42
CA GLY A 100 28.36 3.50 3.94
C GLY A 100 29.14 4.39 4.91
N ALA A 101 29.08 4.13 6.22
CA ALA A 101 29.83 4.88 7.23
C ALA A 101 31.32 4.50 7.24
N GLY A 102 31.63 3.21 7.16
CA GLY A 102 32.99 2.67 7.07
C GLY A 102 33.70 3.09 5.79
N ALA A 103 33.00 3.06 4.65
CA ALA A 103 33.55 3.51 3.37
C ALA A 103 33.89 5.01 3.36
N ARG A 104 33.08 5.85 4.02
CA ARG A 104 33.36 7.29 4.16
C ARG A 104 34.58 7.56 5.03
N ARG A 105 34.65 6.95 6.22
CA ARG A 105 35.81 7.09 7.12
C ARG A 105 37.10 6.57 6.48
N GLY A 106 37.01 5.46 5.74
CA GLY A 106 38.11 4.94 4.94
C GLY A 106 38.56 5.93 3.86
N ALA A 107 37.62 6.53 3.12
CA ALA A 107 37.94 7.50 2.08
C ALA A 107 38.58 8.79 2.64
N GLU A 108 38.09 9.29 3.78
CA GLU A 108 38.66 10.45 4.49
C GLU A 108 40.11 10.17 4.92
N ARG A 109 40.32 9.08 5.65
CA ARG A 109 41.65 8.68 6.13
C ARG A 109 42.65 8.46 5.00
N LEU A 110 42.25 7.78 3.93
CA LEU A 110 43.11 7.56 2.77
C LEU A 110 43.46 8.87 2.08
N LEU A 111 42.53 9.82 1.98
CA LEU A 111 42.79 11.13 1.39
C LEU A 111 43.75 11.95 2.26
N ASP A 112 43.57 11.96 3.58
CA ASP A 112 44.47 12.63 4.51
C ASP A 112 45.89 12.05 4.47
N GLN A 113 46.01 10.72 4.45
CA GLN A 113 47.29 10.02 4.34
C GLN A 113 47.99 10.36 3.02
N ARG A 114 47.30 10.22 1.88
CA ARG A 114 47.87 10.47 0.55
C ARG A 114 48.26 11.92 0.32
N ALA A 115 47.57 12.85 0.95
CA ALA A 115 47.85 14.27 0.80
C ALA A 115 48.83 14.80 1.85
N GLY A 116 49.13 14.04 2.91
CA GLY A 116 50.28 14.21 3.80
C GLY A 116 51.56 13.56 3.25
N ALA A 117 51.42 12.47 2.48
CA ALA A 117 52.51 11.76 1.83
C ALA A 117 53.24 12.67 0.83
N GLY A 118 54.43 13.13 1.20
CA GLY A 118 55.26 13.99 0.36
C GLY A 118 56.11 14.99 1.12
N ASP A 119 55.79 15.28 2.38
CA ASP A 119 56.69 16.05 3.26
C ASP A 119 57.45 15.08 4.18
N ARG A 120 58.72 14.87 3.85
CA ARG A 120 59.60 13.86 4.48
C ARG A 120 60.78 14.54 5.15
N LEU A 121 61.04 14.16 6.39
CA LEU A 121 62.23 14.54 7.15
C LEU A 121 63.21 13.37 7.21
N GLU A 122 64.49 13.68 7.04
CA GLU A 122 65.58 12.77 7.30
C GLU A 122 66.56 13.45 8.27
N PHE A 123 66.81 12.80 9.40
CA PHE A 123 67.72 13.27 10.43
C PHE A 123 68.42 12.09 11.11
N ALA A 124 69.47 12.38 11.87
CA ALA A 124 70.17 11.37 12.65
C ALA A 124 69.97 11.65 14.15
N LEU A 125 69.73 10.59 14.92
CA LEU A 125 69.72 10.60 16.38
C LEU A 125 71.01 9.96 16.90
N ARG A 126 71.38 10.32 18.12
CA ARG A 126 72.51 9.71 18.82
C ARG A 126 72.22 8.23 19.12
N PRO A 127 73.24 7.35 19.16
CA PRO A 127 73.05 5.91 19.40
C PRO A 127 72.36 5.55 20.73
N ASN A 128 72.42 6.42 21.73
CA ASN A 128 71.80 6.23 23.04
C ASN A 128 70.29 6.50 23.05
N GLU A 129 69.75 7.16 22.01
CA GLU A 129 68.32 7.50 21.90
C GLU A 129 67.50 6.31 21.42
N ILE A 130 67.62 5.14 22.08
CA ILE A 130 66.99 3.87 21.68
C ILE A 130 65.47 3.84 21.85
N GLY A 131 64.90 4.80 22.59
CA GLY A 131 63.47 4.88 22.85
C GLY A 131 62.61 5.27 21.64
N PHE A 132 63.23 5.80 20.58
CA PHE A 132 62.55 6.14 19.32
C PHE A 132 62.42 4.97 18.39
N GLU A 133 61.29 4.96 17.71
CA GLU A 133 60.63 3.74 17.36
C GLU A 133 59.70 4.05 16.16
N PRO A 134 59.75 3.35 15.00
CA PRO A 134 58.79 3.66 13.93
C PRO A 134 57.32 3.58 14.39
N GLY A 135 56.51 4.53 13.94
CA GLY A 135 55.18 4.84 14.46
C GLY A 135 55.15 5.94 15.53
N ASP A 136 56.30 6.30 16.11
CA ASP A 136 56.37 7.45 17.03
C ASP A 136 56.16 8.77 16.28
N ARG A 137 55.44 9.69 16.92
CA ARG A 137 55.20 11.04 16.40
C ARG A 137 56.12 12.04 17.06
N VAL A 138 56.95 12.67 16.25
CA VAL A 138 57.93 13.65 16.67
C VAL A 138 57.58 15.05 16.18
N ALA A 139 57.83 16.03 17.04
CA ALA A 139 57.81 17.44 16.66
C ALA A 139 59.21 18.02 16.91
N LEU A 140 59.70 18.80 15.95
CA LEU A 140 61.02 19.44 15.97
C LEU A 140 60.79 20.97 15.95
N PRO A 141 60.58 21.61 17.11
CA PRO A 141 60.43 23.06 17.22
C PRO A 141 61.56 23.78 16.50
N ASP A 142 61.24 24.92 15.89
CA ASP A 142 62.20 25.79 15.22
C ASP A 142 62.88 25.20 13.96
N LEU A 143 62.75 23.89 13.70
CA LEU A 143 63.33 23.20 12.55
C LEU A 143 62.29 22.72 11.53
N ALA A 144 61.10 22.27 11.97
CA ALA A 144 60.01 21.87 11.07
C ALA A 144 58.62 22.06 11.69
N GLU A 145 57.71 22.68 10.93
CA GLU A 145 56.29 22.80 11.31
C GLU A 145 55.53 21.48 11.11
N GLY A 146 54.89 21.01 12.18
CA GLY A 146 53.95 19.88 12.18
C GLY A 146 54.50 18.62 12.85
N PRO A 147 53.63 17.70 13.29
CA PRO A 147 54.08 16.39 13.74
C PRO A 147 54.46 15.52 12.54
N PHE A 148 55.57 14.81 12.66
CA PHE A 148 56.05 13.82 11.70
C PHE A 148 56.03 12.45 12.38
N GLU A 149 55.58 11.43 11.67
CA GLU A 149 55.59 10.04 12.14
C GLU A 149 56.83 9.34 11.59
N ILE A 150 57.60 8.69 12.48
CA ILE A 150 58.79 7.95 12.07
C ILE A 150 58.35 6.72 11.27
N VAL A 151 58.76 6.62 10.01
CA VAL A 151 58.41 5.49 9.12
C VAL A 151 59.55 4.48 9.00
N GLU A 152 60.79 4.92 9.21
CA GLU A 152 61.98 4.08 9.08
C GLU A 152 63.07 4.53 10.05
N ILE A 153 63.70 3.57 10.74
CA ILE A 153 64.95 3.79 11.47
C ILE A 153 65.99 2.79 10.97
N ARG A 154 67.18 3.28 10.63
CA ARG A 154 68.36 2.46 10.32
C ARG A 154 69.41 2.67 11.38
N ASP A 155 69.68 1.62 12.16
CA ASP A 155 70.70 1.65 13.20
C ASP A 155 72.09 1.35 12.61
N GLY A 156 73.08 2.14 13.04
CA GLY A 156 74.48 2.06 12.61
C GLY A 156 75.38 2.82 13.59
N ALA A 157 76.37 3.58 13.09
CA ALA A 157 77.16 4.48 13.94
C ALA A 157 76.34 5.62 14.57
N MET A 158 75.20 5.96 13.94
CA MET A 158 74.13 6.84 14.41
C MET A 158 72.80 6.20 14.01
N ARG A 159 71.69 6.60 14.64
CA ARG A 159 70.35 6.12 14.26
C ARG A 159 69.79 7.05 13.19
N ARG A 160 69.71 6.59 11.94
CA ARG A 160 69.16 7.40 10.83
C ARG A 160 67.66 7.24 10.77
N VAL A 161 66.93 8.34 10.90
CA VAL A 161 65.48 8.38 11.00
C VAL A 161 64.89 9.00 9.74
N VAL A 162 63.88 8.35 9.20
CA VAL A 162 62.99 8.91 8.18
C VAL A 162 61.62 9.11 8.81
N ALA A 163 61.08 10.31 8.72
CA ALA A 163 59.75 10.63 9.21
C ALA A 163 58.90 11.31 8.12
N GLU A 164 57.61 11.02 8.09
CA GLU A 164 56.65 11.57 7.13
C GLU A 164 55.61 12.44 7.84
N ALA A 165 55.16 13.51 7.21
CA ALA A 165 54.19 14.42 7.80
C ALA A 165 52.85 13.72 8.05
N VAL A 166 52.31 13.90 9.25
CA VAL A 166 50.98 13.40 9.60
C VAL A 166 49.92 14.31 8.96
N GLY A 167 48.94 13.71 8.29
CA GLY A 167 47.79 14.40 7.71
C GLY A 167 47.01 15.21 8.75
N ARG A 168 46.41 16.33 8.33
CA ARG A 168 45.71 17.28 9.23
C ARG A 168 44.31 16.83 9.66
N GLY A 169 43.74 15.78 9.04
CA GLY A 169 42.39 15.33 9.36
C GLY A 169 41.31 16.26 8.81
N ASP A 170 41.53 16.88 7.65
CA ASP A 170 40.63 17.89 7.06
C ASP A 170 39.90 17.37 5.80
N ALA A 171 40.05 16.09 5.46
CA ALA A 171 39.24 15.42 4.47
C ALA A 171 37.80 15.21 4.98
N VAL A 172 36.82 15.43 4.10
CA VAL A 172 35.40 15.21 4.40
C VAL A 172 34.77 14.40 3.28
N ALA A 173 34.12 13.29 3.63
CA ALA A 173 33.38 12.48 2.70
C ALA A 173 31.95 13.02 2.46
N THR A 174 31.54 13.00 1.20
CA THR A 174 30.19 13.41 0.79
C THR A 174 29.25 12.21 0.72
N GLY A 175 28.08 12.28 1.38
CA GLY A 175 27.03 11.26 1.25
C GLY A 175 25.85 11.46 2.22
N VAL A 176 24.64 11.06 1.82
CA VAL A 176 23.43 11.02 2.66
C VAL A 176 23.17 9.58 3.08
N ASP A 177 23.03 9.32 4.40
CA ASP A 177 22.69 8.02 5.00
C ASP A 177 21.24 7.61 4.71
N ARG A 178 20.90 7.43 3.43
CA ARG A 178 19.64 6.79 3.08
C ARG A 178 19.95 5.47 2.39
N PRO A 179 19.67 4.33 3.06
CA PRO A 179 19.56 3.06 2.35
C PRO A 179 18.50 3.27 1.26
N ARG A 180 18.92 3.31 0.00
CA ARG A 180 17.97 3.13 -1.10
C ARG A 180 17.63 1.65 -1.06
N GLY A 181 16.40 1.33 -0.63
CA GLY A 181 15.93 -0.05 -0.58
C GLY A 181 16.29 -0.76 -1.88
N GLY A 182 16.91 -1.94 -1.75
CA GLY A 182 17.34 -2.75 -2.88
C GLY A 182 16.21 -2.86 -3.91
N ALA A 183 16.57 -2.78 -5.19
CA ALA A 183 15.62 -3.03 -6.26
C ALA A 183 15.03 -4.42 -6.01
N GLY A 184 13.74 -4.46 -5.63
CA GLY A 184 13.05 -5.71 -5.37
C GLY A 184 13.23 -6.65 -6.55
N VAL A 185 13.41 -7.93 -6.26
CA VAL A 185 13.38 -9.02 -7.25
C VAL A 185 12.26 -8.71 -8.26
N PRO A 186 12.51 -8.77 -9.59
CA PRO A 186 11.47 -8.49 -10.58
C PRO A 186 10.30 -9.44 -10.32
N GLN A 187 9.23 -8.90 -9.74
CA GLN A 187 8.02 -9.64 -9.47
C GLN A 187 7.35 -9.84 -10.83
N ALA A 188 7.02 -11.08 -11.17
CA ALA A 188 6.28 -11.34 -12.41
C ALA A 188 5.03 -10.43 -12.44
N GLU A 189 4.86 -9.67 -13.52
CA GLU A 189 3.67 -8.85 -13.73
C GLU A 189 2.47 -9.79 -13.90
N VAL A 190 1.73 -10.02 -12.82
CA VAL A 190 0.49 -10.78 -12.82
C VAL A 190 -0.66 -9.80 -12.90
N ALA A 191 -1.36 -9.80 -14.03
CA ALA A 191 -2.62 -9.08 -14.18
C ALA A 191 -3.66 -9.64 -13.17
N PRO A 192 -4.15 -8.84 -12.22
CA PRO A 192 -5.10 -9.31 -11.23
C PRO A 192 -6.46 -9.56 -11.87
N VAL A 193 -7.14 -10.61 -11.41
CA VAL A 193 -8.55 -10.83 -11.73
C VAL A 193 -9.38 -9.91 -10.85
N MET A 194 -10.20 -9.07 -11.49
CA MET A 194 -11.04 -8.08 -10.83
C MET A 194 -12.51 -8.52 -10.82
N VAL A 195 -13.18 -8.32 -9.69
CA VAL A 195 -14.64 -8.41 -9.57
C VAL A 195 -15.14 -7.10 -8.97
N VAL A 196 -16.12 -6.49 -9.63
CA VAL A 196 -16.73 -5.22 -9.21
C VAL A 196 -18.23 -5.43 -9.09
N ALA A 197 -18.75 -5.29 -7.87
CA ALA A 197 -20.16 -5.36 -7.58
C ALA A 197 -20.71 -3.95 -7.35
N HIS A 198 -21.69 -3.54 -8.16
CA HIS A 198 -22.43 -2.31 -7.94
C HIS A 198 -23.59 -2.61 -7.00
N LEU A 199 -23.44 -2.18 -5.75
CA LEU A 199 -24.38 -2.44 -4.68
C LEU A 199 -25.16 -1.17 -4.28
N PRO A 200 -26.35 -1.34 -3.69
CA PRO A 200 -27.14 -0.25 -3.18
C PRO A 200 -26.44 0.57 -2.08
N PRO A 201 -26.95 1.78 -1.79
CA PRO A 201 -26.54 2.58 -0.64
C PRO A 201 -26.66 1.82 0.69
N VAL A 202 -25.87 2.24 1.67
CA VAL A 202 -25.95 1.77 3.06
C VAL A 202 -26.64 2.82 3.94
N PRO A 203 -27.17 2.45 5.12
CA PRO A 203 -27.87 3.40 6.00
C PRO A 203 -27.06 4.66 6.36
N GLU A 204 -25.72 4.54 6.42
CA GLU A 204 -24.82 5.65 6.75
C GLU A 204 -24.65 6.66 5.61
N ASP A 205 -24.92 6.25 4.36
CA ASP A 205 -24.81 7.10 3.17
C ASP A 205 -25.84 6.69 2.11
N VAL A 206 -27.10 6.97 2.41
CA VAL A 206 -28.24 6.61 1.56
C VAL A 206 -28.28 7.35 0.22
N SER A 207 -27.47 8.40 0.07
CA SER A 207 -27.44 9.24 -1.13
C SER A 207 -26.63 8.65 -2.28
N ARG A 208 -25.75 7.69 -1.98
CA ARG A 208 -24.75 7.16 -2.92
C ARG A 208 -24.75 5.65 -2.91
N SER A 209 -24.98 5.08 -4.09
CA SER A 209 -24.68 3.66 -4.33
C SER A 209 -23.17 3.41 -4.22
N ARG A 210 -22.75 2.15 -4.19
CA ARG A 210 -21.33 1.81 -3.96
C ARG A 210 -20.83 0.76 -4.92
N LEU A 211 -19.57 0.89 -5.30
CA LEU A 211 -18.81 -0.13 -6.00
C LEU A 211 -17.96 -0.87 -4.98
N VAL A 212 -18.25 -2.15 -4.79
CA VAL A 212 -17.41 -3.04 -3.99
C VAL A 212 -16.48 -3.78 -4.94
N VAL A 213 -15.18 -3.64 -4.73
CA VAL A 213 -14.14 -4.17 -5.61
C VAL A 213 -13.31 -5.20 -4.88
N GLY A 214 -13.18 -6.37 -5.49
CA GLY A 214 -12.26 -7.43 -5.09
C GLY A 214 -11.25 -7.70 -6.20
N ALA A 215 -10.01 -7.99 -5.79
CA ALA A 215 -8.93 -8.35 -6.71
C ALA A 215 -8.23 -9.62 -6.22
N TYR A 216 -7.82 -10.48 -7.15
CA TYR A 216 -7.01 -11.65 -6.84
C TYR A 216 -5.87 -11.83 -7.83
N ALA A 217 -4.67 -12.09 -7.32
CA ALA A 217 -3.48 -12.42 -8.08
C ALA A 217 -2.59 -13.39 -7.28
N ASN A 218 -1.83 -14.22 -7.99
CA ASN A 218 -0.85 -15.13 -7.38
C ASN A 218 0.44 -15.17 -8.23
N PRO A 219 1.57 -14.64 -7.73
CA PRO A 219 1.75 -14.00 -6.43
C PRO A 219 0.96 -12.69 -6.28
N TRP A 220 0.66 -12.29 -5.03
CA TRP A 220 -0.01 -11.02 -4.75
C TRP A 220 0.97 -9.85 -4.93
N PRO A 221 0.63 -8.79 -5.68
CA PRO A 221 1.54 -7.67 -6.02
C PRO A 221 1.76 -6.67 -4.87
N GLY A 222 1.38 -7.01 -3.64
CA GLY A 222 1.41 -6.12 -2.48
C GLY A 222 0.14 -5.29 -2.34
N SER A 223 -0.25 -4.56 -3.39
CA SER A 223 -1.55 -3.91 -3.47
C SER A 223 -2.02 -3.71 -4.90
N VAL A 224 -3.31 -3.46 -5.08
CA VAL A 224 -3.93 -3.15 -6.37
C VAL A 224 -4.61 -1.80 -6.26
N ARG A 225 -4.08 -0.79 -6.95
CA ARG A 225 -4.62 0.58 -6.96
C ARG A 225 -5.59 0.75 -8.11
N ILE A 226 -6.72 1.39 -7.84
CA ILE A 226 -7.79 1.64 -8.81
C ILE A 226 -7.90 3.14 -8.99
N VAL A 227 -7.79 3.60 -10.24
CA VAL A 227 -7.93 5.01 -10.60
C VAL A 227 -8.95 5.18 -11.72
N ASP A 228 -9.51 6.37 -11.82
CA ASP A 228 -10.32 6.77 -12.96
C ASP A 228 -9.42 6.92 -14.20
N ALA A 229 -9.76 6.27 -15.31
CA ALA A 229 -8.87 6.24 -16.48
C ALA A 229 -8.77 7.60 -17.20
N ALA A 230 -9.81 8.44 -17.12
CA ALA A 230 -9.85 9.73 -17.79
C ALA A 230 -9.12 10.83 -16.99
N THR A 231 -9.32 10.85 -15.67
CA THR A 231 -8.79 11.91 -14.79
C THR A 231 -7.52 11.50 -14.05
N GLY A 232 -7.24 10.21 -13.92
CA GLY A 232 -6.15 9.68 -13.09
C GLY A 232 -6.40 9.78 -11.59
N ALA A 233 -7.59 10.21 -11.16
CA ALA A 233 -7.94 10.32 -9.75
C ALA A 233 -7.95 8.96 -9.06
N ALA A 234 -7.36 8.87 -7.87
CA ALA A 234 -7.40 7.66 -7.07
C ALA A 234 -8.83 7.40 -6.57
N LEU A 235 -9.36 6.21 -6.87
CA LEU A 235 -10.71 5.82 -6.47
C LEU A 235 -10.68 4.84 -5.29
N GLY A 236 -9.70 3.94 -5.25
CA GLY A 236 -9.57 2.97 -4.19
C GLY A 236 -8.31 2.12 -4.29
N GLU A 237 -8.09 1.31 -3.25
CA GLU A 237 -6.98 0.37 -3.19
C GLU A 237 -7.43 -0.93 -2.52
N VAL A 238 -7.03 -2.05 -3.09
CA VAL A 238 -7.18 -3.39 -2.52
C VAL A 238 -5.80 -3.82 -2.00
N SER A 239 -5.66 -3.94 -0.68
CA SER A 239 -4.37 -4.22 -0.03
C SER A 239 -4.09 -5.71 0.16
N ARG A 240 -5.09 -6.56 0.01
CA ARG A 240 -5.00 -8.02 0.19
C ARG A 240 -5.89 -8.74 -0.84
N PRO A 241 -5.56 -9.97 -1.25
CA PRO A 241 -6.39 -10.70 -2.19
C PRO A 241 -7.80 -10.92 -1.64
N ALA A 242 -8.82 -10.60 -2.44
CA ALA A 242 -10.21 -10.89 -2.16
C ALA A 242 -10.52 -12.38 -2.42
N HIS A 243 -11.52 -12.90 -1.70
CA HIS A 243 -12.08 -14.22 -1.99
C HIS A 243 -13.12 -14.09 -3.11
N ILE A 244 -12.64 -14.16 -4.35
CA ILE A 244 -13.47 -14.16 -5.55
C ILE A 244 -13.59 -15.56 -6.12
N GLY A 245 -14.70 -15.82 -6.80
CA GLY A 245 -15.04 -17.14 -7.29
C GLY A 245 -16.12 -17.11 -8.36
N ARG A 246 -16.66 -18.31 -8.62
CA ARG A 246 -17.79 -18.50 -9.53
C ARG A 246 -18.79 -19.47 -8.94
N LEU A 247 -20.06 -19.31 -9.32
CA LEU A 247 -21.09 -20.34 -9.10
C LEU A 247 -20.74 -21.62 -9.86
N VAL A 248 -20.96 -22.76 -9.21
CA VAL A 248 -20.80 -24.09 -9.83
C VAL A 248 -22.12 -24.55 -10.45
N SER A 249 -23.24 -24.29 -9.77
CA SER A 249 -24.59 -24.59 -10.23
C SER A 249 -25.42 -23.31 -10.35
N PRO A 250 -26.42 -23.26 -11.25
CA PRO A 250 -27.38 -22.16 -11.24
C PRO A 250 -28.18 -22.16 -9.93
N PHE A 251 -28.70 -21.01 -9.54
CA PHE A 251 -29.70 -20.90 -8.47
C PHE A 251 -30.86 -20.00 -8.90
N VAL A 252 -31.99 -20.19 -8.24
CA VAL A 252 -33.24 -19.49 -8.53
C VAL A 252 -33.47 -18.36 -7.52
N VAL A 253 -34.42 -17.49 -7.87
CA VAL A 253 -34.94 -16.47 -6.94
C VAL A 253 -35.39 -17.14 -5.65
N GLY A 254 -34.90 -16.64 -4.52
CA GLY A 254 -35.21 -17.15 -3.18
C GLY A 254 -36.14 -16.25 -2.40
N PRO A 255 -36.63 -16.71 -1.24
CA PRO A 255 -37.50 -15.92 -0.38
C PRO A 255 -36.74 -14.81 0.35
N GLU A 256 -37.39 -13.65 0.50
CA GLU A 256 -36.91 -12.53 1.32
C GLU A 256 -37.38 -12.65 2.77
N ALA A 257 -36.69 -11.98 3.69
CA ALA A 257 -37.06 -11.81 5.10
C ALA A 257 -37.18 -13.11 5.94
N VAL A 258 -36.77 -14.25 5.39
CA VAL A 258 -36.70 -15.55 6.08
C VAL A 258 -35.42 -16.28 5.72
N TRP A 259 -35.03 -17.27 6.53
CA TRP A 259 -33.98 -18.19 6.17
C TRP A 259 -34.41 -19.07 5.00
N ASP A 260 -33.73 -18.89 3.86
CA ASP A 260 -33.84 -19.75 2.70
C ASP A 260 -33.13 -21.09 3.01
N ARG A 261 -33.87 -22.18 2.85
CA ARG A 261 -33.38 -23.56 3.03
C ARG A 261 -32.74 -24.12 1.76
N GLY A 262 -32.68 -23.32 0.69
CA GLY A 262 -31.92 -23.61 -0.50
C GLY A 262 -30.41 -23.70 -0.24
N ALA A 263 -29.70 -24.16 -1.27
CA ALA A 263 -28.26 -24.27 -1.29
C ALA A 263 -27.73 -23.77 -2.62
N PHE A 264 -26.51 -23.22 -2.63
CA PHE A 264 -25.77 -23.04 -3.87
C PHE A 264 -24.29 -23.36 -3.66
N GLU A 265 -23.62 -23.69 -4.75
CA GLU A 265 -22.23 -24.12 -4.73
C GLU A 265 -21.35 -23.08 -5.41
N ILE A 266 -20.22 -22.78 -4.78
CA ILE A 266 -19.23 -21.83 -5.30
C ILE A 266 -17.84 -22.43 -5.30
N VAL A 267 -17.05 -22.05 -6.29
CA VAL A 267 -15.61 -22.33 -6.33
C VAL A 267 -14.84 -21.04 -6.14
N LEU A 268 -13.97 -20.98 -5.13
CA LEU A 268 -13.15 -19.82 -4.82
C LEU A 268 -11.76 -19.91 -5.45
N SER A 269 -11.20 -18.76 -5.80
CA SER A 269 -9.83 -18.66 -6.31
C SER A 269 -8.81 -18.83 -5.18
N SER A 270 -9.15 -18.32 -3.99
CA SER A 270 -8.36 -18.43 -2.76
C SER A 270 -9.21 -18.26 -1.50
N GLY A 271 -8.62 -18.60 -0.36
CA GLY A 271 -9.26 -18.48 0.95
C GLY A 271 -10.12 -19.68 1.32
N HIS A 272 -10.63 -19.62 2.55
CA HIS A 272 -11.51 -20.60 3.13
C HIS A 272 -12.72 -19.91 3.73
N LEU A 273 -13.87 -20.56 3.63
CA LEU A 273 -15.09 -20.16 4.30
C LEU A 273 -15.27 -21.00 5.56
N ALA A 274 -15.95 -20.40 6.53
CA ALA A 274 -16.31 -21.04 7.78
C ALA A 274 -17.78 -20.78 8.06
N ASP A 275 -18.37 -21.67 8.83
CA ASP A 275 -19.72 -21.50 9.36
C ASP A 275 -19.80 -20.23 10.21
N GLY A 276 -20.99 -19.63 10.24
CA GLY A 276 -21.32 -18.47 11.07
C GLY A 276 -22.52 -18.80 11.95
N GLU A 277 -22.47 -18.38 13.22
CA GLU A 277 -23.64 -18.47 14.08
C GLU A 277 -24.78 -17.62 13.51
N GLU A 278 -26.02 -18.13 13.52
CA GLU A 278 -27.18 -17.47 12.89
C GLU A 278 -27.34 -16.01 13.32
N LEU A 279 -27.16 -15.71 14.60
CA LEU A 279 -27.23 -14.34 15.12
C LEU A 279 -26.12 -13.43 14.57
N ALA A 280 -24.91 -13.96 14.40
CA ALA A 280 -23.81 -13.21 13.81
C ALA A 280 -24.05 -12.94 12.31
N VAL A 281 -24.63 -13.90 11.58
CA VAL A 281 -25.00 -13.74 10.18
C VAL A 281 -26.14 -12.72 10.03
N LEU A 282 -27.15 -12.76 10.90
CA LEU A 282 -28.17 -11.71 10.96
C LEU A 282 -27.54 -10.34 11.19
N GLY A 283 -26.55 -10.26 12.08
CA GLY A 283 -25.80 -9.04 12.39
C GLY A 283 -24.72 -8.61 11.38
N GLY A 284 -24.68 -9.17 10.16
CA GLY A 284 -23.74 -8.73 9.11
C GLY A 284 -22.60 -9.71 8.79
N GLY A 285 -22.46 -10.80 9.54
CA GLY A 285 -21.45 -11.83 9.29
C GLY A 285 -21.72 -12.63 8.00
N ASN A 286 -20.66 -13.23 7.44
CA ASN A 286 -20.72 -14.12 6.27
C ASN A 286 -21.57 -13.58 5.11
N ARG A 287 -21.07 -12.54 4.46
CA ARG A 287 -21.71 -11.92 3.29
C ARG A 287 -21.01 -12.34 2.01
N VAL A 288 -21.78 -12.70 1.00
CA VAL A 288 -21.30 -12.97 -0.34
C VAL A 288 -22.17 -12.21 -1.35
N ALA A 289 -21.52 -11.49 -2.26
CA ALA A 289 -22.18 -10.90 -3.40
C ALA A 289 -22.12 -11.88 -4.58
N VAL A 290 -23.26 -12.12 -5.20
CA VAL A 290 -23.41 -13.01 -6.35
C VAL A 290 -23.99 -12.20 -7.50
N GLU A 291 -23.36 -12.30 -8.66
CA GLU A 291 -23.86 -11.71 -9.89
C GLU A 291 -25.10 -12.48 -10.36
N THR A 292 -26.18 -11.75 -10.62
CA THR A 292 -27.47 -12.25 -11.09
C THR A 292 -27.79 -11.68 -12.48
N ASP A 293 -28.86 -12.16 -13.09
CA ASP A 293 -29.29 -11.68 -14.42
C ASP A 293 -29.70 -10.19 -14.42
N THR A 294 -30.01 -9.62 -13.24
CA THR A 294 -30.47 -8.23 -13.06
C THR A 294 -29.47 -7.36 -12.29
N GLY A 295 -28.29 -7.89 -11.92
CA GLY A 295 -27.28 -7.12 -11.19
C GLY A 295 -26.54 -7.98 -10.16
N TRP A 296 -26.56 -7.53 -8.90
CA TRP A 296 -25.88 -8.22 -7.80
C TRP A 296 -26.82 -8.44 -6.64
N GLU A 297 -26.84 -9.67 -6.12
CA GLU A 297 -27.52 -10.04 -4.89
C GLU A 297 -26.50 -10.19 -3.76
N VAL A 298 -26.74 -9.54 -2.61
CA VAL A 298 -26.00 -9.82 -1.38
C VAL A 298 -26.73 -10.90 -0.60
N ILE A 299 -26.00 -11.99 -0.32
CA ILE A 299 -26.51 -13.16 0.35
C ILE A 299 -25.72 -13.37 1.65
N GLY A 300 -26.43 -13.58 2.76
CA GLY A 300 -25.87 -14.09 4.01
C GLY A 300 -25.90 -15.62 4.03
N PHE A 301 -24.92 -16.28 4.64
CA PHE A 301 -24.92 -17.75 4.81
C PHE A 301 -24.44 -18.17 6.20
N ALA A 302 -25.10 -19.16 6.80
CA ALA A 302 -24.69 -19.69 8.11
C ALA A 302 -23.81 -20.94 8.00
N GLU A 303 -24.01 -21.76 6.97
CA GLU A 303 -23.31 -23.05 6.82
C GLU A 303 -22.47 -23.03 5.53
N ALA A 304 -21.21 -23.45 5.63
CA ALA A 304 -20.25 -23.51 4.54
C ALA A 304 -19.51 -24.85 4.51
N GLU A 305 -20.07 -25.83 3.79
CA GLU A 305 -19.50 -27.16 3.66
C GLU A 305 -18.46 -27.21 2.52
N LEU A 306 -17.21 -27.60 2.83
CA LEU A 306 -16.17 -27.84 1.82
C LEU A 306 -16.40 -29.20 1.13
N ILE A 307 -16.97 -29.20 -0.08
CA ILE A 307 -17.31 -30.42 -0.83
C ILE A 307 -16.20 -30.89 -1.77
N SER A 308 -15.29 -30.01 -2.18
CA SER A 308 -14.12 -30.31 -3.01
C SER A 308 -13.06 -29.21 -2.86
N ALA A 309 -11.89 -29.36 -3.48
CA ALA A 309 -10.83 -28.36 -3.43
C ALA A 309 -11.35 -26.96 -3.81
N LYS A 310 -11.31 -26.03 -2.84
CA LYS A 310 -11.81 -24.64 -2.93
C LYS A 310 -13.29 -24.51 -3.30
N THR A 311 -14.06 -25.60 -3.24
CA THR A 311 -15.46 -25.63 -3.64
C THR A 311 -16.34 -25.84 -2.42
N TYR A 312 -17.25 -24.91 -2.17
CA TYR A 312 -18.10 -24.87 -1.00
C TYR A 312 -19.58 -24.96 -1.40
N ARG A 313 -20.36 -25.73 -0.64
CA ARG A 313 -21.82 -25.65 -0.64
C ARG A 313 -22.25 -24.74 0.51
N LEU A 314 -22.98 -23.68 0.18
CA LEU A 314 -23.51 -22.73 1.14
C LEU A 314 -24.98 -22.99 1.38
N THR A 315 -25.38 -23.06 2.65
CA THR A 315 -26.77 -23.33 3.09
C THR A 315 -27.18 -22.38 4.20
N ARG A 316 -28.49 -22.37 4.49
CA ARG A 316 -29.15 -21.41 5.40
C ARG A 316 -28.83 -19.99 4.99
N LEU A 317 -29.53 -19.56 3.94
CA LEU A 317 -29.22 -18.32 3.26
C LEU A 317 -30.16 -17.21 3.70
N LEU A 318 -29.65 -15.98 3.74
CA LEU A 318 -30.45 -14.77 3.82
C LEU A 318 -30.34 -14.05 2.48
N ARG A 319 -31.46 -13.92 1.77
CA ARG A 319 -31.51 -13.42 0.40
C ARG A 319 -31.82 -11.92 0.37
N GLY A 320 -31.39 -11.24 -0.69
CA GLY A 320 -31.74 -9.82 -0.94
C GLY A 320 -31.29 -8.85 0.16
N LEU A 321 -30.13 -9.10 0.78
CA LEU A 321 -29.63 -8.25 1.86
C LEU A 321 -29.13 -6.90 1.33
N GLU A 322 -28.98 -5.93 2.24
CA GLU A 322 -28.42 -4.60 1.95
C GLU A 322 -29.11 -3.89 0.79
N GLY A 323 -30.44 -4.08 0.69
CA GLY A 323 -31.29 -3.44 -0.32
C GLY A 323 -31.16 -4.02 -1.73
N THR A 324 -30.52 -5.18 -1.89
CA THR A 324 -30.47 -5.92 -3.16
C THR A 324 -31.75 -6.73 -3.38
N VAL A 325 -32.03 -7.06 -4.65
CA VAL A 325 -33.19 -7.86 -5.03
C VAL A 325 -32.75 -9.31 -5.27
N PRO A 326 -33.42 -10.32 -4.69
CA PRO A 326 -33.09 -11.71 -4.98
C PRO A 326 -33.23 -12.01 -6.47
N GLY A 327 -32.19 -12.58 -7.06
CA GLY A 327 -32.14 -12.85 -8.49
C GLY A 327 -31.89 -14.33 -8.79
N ALA A 328 -32.14 -14.71 -10.04
CA ALA A 328 -31.60 -15.95 -10.58
C ALA A 328 -30.18 -15.69 -11.12
N ALA A 329 -29.36 -16.74 -11.12
CA ALA A 329 -28.07 -16.68 -11.78
C ALA A 329 -27.70 -18.03 -12.41
N ALA A 330 -27.00 -17.97 -13.53
CA ALA A 330 -26.47 -19.14 -14.21
C ALA A 330 -25.19 -19.67 -13.54
N SER A 331 -24.86 -20.95 -13.79
CA SER A 331 -23.54 -21.49 -13.47
C SER A 331 -22.44 -20.62 -14.12
N GLY A 332 -21.35 -20.41 -13.40
CA GLY A 332 -20.24 -19.57 -13.82
C GLY A 332 -20.38 -18.09 -13.48
N ALA A 333 -21.53 -17.61 -12.96
CA ALA A 333 -21.67 -16.21 -12.54
C ALA A 333 -20.65 -15.86 -11.45
N ARG A 334 -20.22 -14.59 -11.43
CA ARG A 334 -19.16 -14.13 -10.53
C ARG A 334 -19.65 -14.08 -9.09
N VAL A 335 -18.75 -14.42 -8.18
CA VAL A 335 -19.00 -14.41 -6.74
C VAL A 335 -17.87 -13.68 -6.04
N MET A 336 -18.20 -12.90 -5.02
CA MET A 336 -17.23 -12.20 -4.18
C MET A 336 -17.67 -12.24 -2.72
N VAL A 337 -16.82 -12.77 -1.84
CA VAL A 337 -17.05 -12.68 -0.40
C VAL A 337 -16.76 -11.25 0.04
N LEU A 338 -17.71 -10.63 0.73
CA LEU A 338 -17.59 -9.26 1.20
C LEU A 338 -16.82 -9.22 2.52
N GLY A 339 -15.93 -8.24 2.69
CA GLY A 339 -15.14 -8.09 3.92
C GLY A 339 -13.78 -7.42 3.72
N SER A 340 -12.80 -7.79 4.54
CA SER A 340 -11.50 -7.09 4.63
C SER A 340 -10.61 -7.15 3.38
N GLY A 341 -10.88 -8.06 2.44
CA GLY A 341 -10.19 -8.15 1.15
C GLY A 341 -10.81 -7.29 0.05
N THR A 342 -11.91 -6.58 0.33
CA THR A 342 -12.62 -5.73 -0.63
C THR A 342 -12.41 -4.26 -0.34
N SER A 343 -12.47 -3.44 -1.40
CA SER A 343 -12.45 -1.97 -1.32
C SER A 343 -13.82 -1.43 -1.71
N VAL A 344 -14.33 -0.44 -0.98
CA VAL A 344 -15.66 0.15 -1.24
C VAL A 344 -15.46 1.58 -1.71
N MET A 345 -16.09 1.93 -2.84
CA MET A 345 -16.05 3.27 -3.42
C MET A 345 -17.48 3.79 -3.55
N SER A 346 -17.78 4.94 -2.95
CA SER A 346 -19.08 5.60 -3.11
C SER A 346 -19.20 6.17 -4.53
N LEU A 347 -20.39 6.03 -5.12
CA LEU A 347 -20.70 6.46 -6.47
C LEU A 347 -21.80 7.53 -6.43
N GLU A 348 -21.43 8.72 -6.90
CA GLU A 348 -22.34 9.86 -7.04
C GLU A 348 -23.43 9.60 -8.09
N ALA A 349 -24.63 10.14 -7.87
CA ALA A 349 -25.78 9.91 -8.75
C ALA A 349 -25.55 10.31 -10.22
N HIS A 350 -24.76 11.36 -10.46
CA HIS A 350 -24.44 11.83 -11.83
C HIS A 350 -23.47 10.92 -12.58
N HIS A 351 -22.87 9.92 -11.91
CA HIS A 351 -22.04 8.91 -12.54
C HIS A 351 -22.80 7.62 -12.86
N LEU A 352 -24.12 7.57 -12.61
CA LEU A 352 -24.98 6.43 -12.92
C LEU A 352 -25.52 6.54 -14.34
N GLY A 353 -25.81 5.39 -14.96
CA GLY A 353 -26.35 5.26 -16.31
C GLY A 353 -25.30 5.24 -17.42
N GLU A 354 -24.01 5.27 -17.08
CA GLU A 354 -22.90 5.29 -18.03
C GLU A 354 -21.88 4.17 -17.76
N SER A 355 -21.14 3.78 -18.80
CA SER A 355 -19.97 2.90 -18.67
C SER A 355 -18.77 3.71 -18.18
N ARG A 356 -18.04 3.21 -17.18
CA ARG A 356 -16.84 3.87 -16.65
C ARG A 356 -15.59 3.08 -16.94
N ALA A 357 -14.61 3.75 -17.54
CA ALA A 357 -13.27 3.21 -17.73
C ALA A 357 -12.42 3.47 -16.48
N LEU A 358 -11.99 2.39 -15.85
CA LEU A 358 -11.06 2.39 -14.72
C LEU A 358 -9.70 1.88 -15.19
N LYS A 359 -8.65 2.31 -14.49
CA LYS A 359 -7.30 1.80 -14.68
C LYS A 359 -6.78 1.20 -13.38
N VAL A 360 -6.28 -0.02 -13.47
CA VAL A 360 -5.90 -0.86 -12.34
C VAL A 360 -4.40 -1.10 -12.37
N TYR A 361 -3.69 -0.75 -11.31
CA TYR A 361 -2.23 -0.94 -11.21
C TYR A 361 -1.90 -2.00 -10.16
N ALA A 362 -1.17 -3.04 -10.55
CA ALA A 362 -0.76 -4.14 -9.70
C ALA A 362 0.62 -3.89 -9.08
N GLY A 363 0.64 -3.38 -7.85
CA GLY A 363 1.87 -3.08 -7.12
C GLY A 363 2.52 -1.75 -7.52
N SER A 364 3.67 -1.46 -6.92
CA SER A 364 4.40 -0.19 -7.14
C SER A 364 5.22 -0.19 -8.44
N ALA A 365 5.55 -1.37 -8.98
CA ALA A 365 6.33 -1.52 -10.19
C ALA A 365 5.49 -1.48 -11.48
N ASP A 366 4.18 -1.73 -11.40
CA ASP A 366 3.29 -1.67 -12.55
C ASP A 366 3.04 -0.21 -12.97
N THR A 367 3.61 0.15 -14.12
CA THR A 367 3.46 1.47 -14.74
C THR A 367 2.47 1.47 -15.89
N SER A 368 2.10 0.29 -16.40
CA SER A 368 1.24 0.14 -17.57
C SER A 368 -0.23 0.17 -17.18
N GLY A 369 -0.58 -0.50 -16.09
CA GLY A 369 -1.93 -0.74 -15.63
C GLY A 369 -2.78 -1.56 -16.60
N GLN A 370 -3.82 -2.20 -16.07
CA GLN A 370 -4.87 -2.88 -16.80
C GLN A 370 -6.10 -1.99 -16.92
N ASP A 371 -6.68 -1.89 -18.11
CA ASP A 371 -7.96 -1.22 -18.32
C ASP A 371 -9.12 -2.13 -17.86
N LEU A 372 -10.09 -1.52 -17.16
CA LEU A 372 -11.27 -2.19 -16.65
C LEU A 372 -12.50 -1.32 -16.95
N LEU A 373 -13.38 -1.81 -17.83
CA LEU A 373 -14.66 -1.17 -18.09
C LEU A 373 -15.71 -1.73 -17.12
N ILE A 374 -16.44 -0.85 -16.45
CA ILE A 374 -17.56 -1.21 -15.57
C ILE A 374 -18.84 -0.51 -16.02
N GLU A 375 -19.97 -1.18 -15.82
CA GLU A 375 -21.29 -0.60 -16.02
C GLU A 375 -21.83 -0.14 -14.67
N THR A 376 -22.28 1.11 -14.61
CA THR A 376 -22.85 1.69 -13.39
C THR A 376 -24.33 2.00 -13.61
N GLY A 377 -25.18 0.97 -13.55
CA GLY A 377 -26.61 1.10 -13.79
C GLY A 377 -27.35 1.91 -12.70
N LEU A 378 -28.57 2.36 -12.99
CA LEU A 378 -29.38 3.10 -12.02
C LEU A 378 -29.97 2.19 -10.94
N GLU A 379 -30.24 0.92 -11.24
CA GLU A 379 -31.05 0.03 -10.40
C GLU A 379 -30.64 -0.04 -8.92
N PRO A 380 -29.35 -0.15 -8.56
CA PRO A 380 -28.96 -0.23 -7.15
C PRO A 380 -29.27 1.06 -6.37
N ALA A 381 -29.35 2.20 -7.07
CA ALA A 381 -29.62 3.51 -6.48
C ALA A 381 -31.12 3.87 -6.49
N LEU A 382 -31.96 3.13 -7.22
CA LEU A 382 -33.38 3.42 -7.31
C LEU A 382 -34.07 3.26 -5.94
N PRO A 383 -35.13 4.06 -5.68
CA PRO A 383 -36.00 3.87 -4.53
C PRO A 383 -36.49 2.42 -4.43
N LEU A 384 -36.58 1.90 -3.20
CA LEU A 384 -37.07 0.55 -2.95
C LEU A 384 -38.55 0.42 -3.31
N ALA A 385 -38.95 -0.77 -3.80
CA ALA A 385 -40.37 -1.07 -4.02
C ALA A 385 -41.14 -1.03 -2.71
N PRO A 386 -42.31 -0.37 -2.63
CA PRO A 386 -43.12 -0.36 -1.43
C PRO A 386 -43.67 -1.75 -1.12
N VAL A 387 -44.08 -1.96 0.13
CA VAL A 387 -44.64 -3.24 0.61
C VAL A 387 -46.03 -3.05 1.21
N HIS A 388 -46.70 -4.17 1.50
CA HIS A 388 -48.05 -4.19 2.07
C HIS A 388 -49.07 -3.37 1.27
N LEU A 389 -49.00 -3.47 -0.06
CA LEU A 389 -49.96 -2.86 -0.97
C LEU A 389 -51.37 -3.40 -0.66
N ARG A 390 -52.33 -2.50 -0.55
CA ARG A 390 -53.73 -2.80 -0.26
C ARG A 390 -54.62 -2.00 -1.19
N ALA A 391 -55.69 -2.64 -1.65
CA ALA A 391 -56.77 -2.02 -2.39
C ALA A 391 -58.09 -2.33 -1.66
N ARG A 392 -58.90 -1.32 -1.37
CA ARG A 392 -60.15 -1.49 -0.61
C ARG A 392 -61.28 -0.68 -1.23
N LEU A 393 -62.38 -1.35 -1.54
CA LEU A 393 -63.64 -0.70 -1.90
C LEU A 393 -64.25 0.00 -0.67
N MET A 394 -64.69 1.23 -0.86
CA MET A 394 -65.30 2.07 0.14
C MET A 394 -66.83 2.14 -0.06
N ASP A 395 -67.56 2.58 0.96
CA ASP A 395 -69.04 2.60 0.95
C ASP A 395 -69.63 3.57 -0.11
N ASP A 396 -68.83 4.54 -0.56
CA ASP A 396 -69.16 5.50 -1.63
C ASP A 396 -68.86 4.97 -3.05
N GLY A 397 -68.30 3.76 -3.17
CA GLY A 397 -67.92 3.13 -4.43
C GLY A 397 -66.50 3.47 -4.90
N ASP A 398 -65.75 4.27 -4.14
CA ASP A 398 -64.36 4.57 -4.44
C ASP A 398 -63.43 3.42 -4.01
N ILE A 399 -62.30 3.27 -4.68
CA ILE A 399 -61.28 2.28 -4.32
C ILE A 399 -60.08 3.01 -3.73
N ARG A 400 -59.79 2.75 -2.45
CA ARG A 400 -58.60 3.29 -1.77
C ARG A 400 -57.42 2.34 -1.91
N LEU A 401 -56.34 2.85 -2.47
CA LEU A 401 -55.05 2.17 -2.57
C LEU A 401 -54.11 2.73 -1.51
N SER A 402 -53.45 1.87 -0.74
CA SER A 402 -52.46 2.26 0.27
C SER A 402 -51.30 1.26 0.37
N TRP A 403 -50.16 1.72 0.87
CA TRP A 403 -48.93 0.93 0.95
C TRP A 403 -48.03 1.41 2.08
N LEU A 404 -46.94 0.69 2.33
CA LEU A 404 -45.92 1.06 3.32
C LEU A 404 -44.59 1.35 2.63
N ARG A 405 -44.00 2.50 2.96
CA ARG A 405 -42.71 2.98 2.44
C ARG A 405 -41.56 2.12 2.97
N ARG A 406 -40.61 1.79 2.09
CA ARG A 406 -39.31 1.25 2.48
C ARG A 406 -38.25 2.35 2.36
N SER A 407 -37.25 2.30 3.23
CA SER A 407 -36.13 3.26 3.25
C SER A 407 -34.86 2.53 3.64
N ARG A 408 -33.74 2.80 2.96
CA ARG A 408 -32.42 2.33 3.37
C ARG A 408 -31.86 3.11 4.56
N ALA A 409 -32.44 4.26 4.88
CA ALA A 409 -32.04 5.09 6.01
C ALA A 409 -32.45 4.49 7.37
N ASP A 410 -33.23 3.41 7.36
CA ASP A 410 -33.61 2.70 8.58
C ASP A 410 -32.46 1.80 9.04
N GLY A 411 -31.53 2.38 9.80
CA GLY A 411 -30.38 1.65 10.35
C GLY A 411 -30.77 0.83 11.56
N ASP A 412 -31.31 -0.39 11.36
CA ASP A 412 -31.71 -1.39 12.37
C ASP A 412 -32.42 -0.83 13.63
N GLY A 413 -33.00 0.36 13.50
CA GLY A 413 -33.50 1.18 14.58
C GLY A 413 -34.94 0.82 14.89
N TRP A 414 -35.15 -0.40 15.40
CA TRP A 414 -36.49 -0.89 15.69
C TRP A 414 -37.23 0.04 16.68
N GLY A 415 -38.12 0.88 16.16
CA GLY A 415 -39.33 1.32 16.87
C GLY A 415 -39.27 2.58 17.72
N VAL A 416 -38.39 3.56 17.45
CA VAL A 416 -38.42 4.84 18.20
C VAL A 416 -38.98 6.01 17.36
N VAL A 417 -38.73 6.04 16.05
CA VAL A 417 -39.17 7.11 15.14
C VAL A 417 -39.45 6.51 13.75
N GLU A 418 -40.37 7.11 12.99
CA GLU A 418 -40.59 6.80 11.57
C GLU A 418 -39.25 6.89 10.80
N PRO A 419 -38.90 5.92 9.93
CA PRO A 419 -37.65 5.95 9.18
C PRO A 419 -37.49 7.24 8.38
N ALA A 420 -36.28 7.80 8.36
CA ALA A 420 -35.99 9.01 7.60
C ALA A 420 -36.33 8.84 6.11
N LEU A 421 -36.71 9.94 5.46
CA LEU A 421 -36.90 9.98 4.02
C LEU A 421 -35.54 9.89 3.31
N GLU A 422 -35.33 8.81 2.57
CA GLU A 422 -34.18 8.64 1.69
C GLU A 422 -34.24 9.59 0.48
N HIS A 423 -35.46 9.86 -0.02
CA HIS A 423 -35.70 10.79 -1.12
C HIS A 423 -36.71 11.86 -0.71
N VAL A 424 -36.37 13.13 -0.96
CA VAL A 424 -37.15 14.30 -0.58
C VAL A 424 -37.48 15.14 -1.83
N PRO A 425 -38.72 15.61 -2.02
CA PRO A 425 -39.90 15.29 -1.19
C PRO A 425 -40.37 13.84 -1.38
N GLU A 426 -41.24 13.37 -0.49
CA GLU A 426 -41.94 12.11 -0.71
C GLU A 426 -42.89 12.25 -1.91
N ALA A 427 -42.70 11.41 -2.92
CA ALA A 427 -43.50 11.38 -4.13
C ALA A 427 -43.68 9.94 -4.60
N TRP A 428 -44.88 9.63 -5.08
CA TRP A 428 -45.28 8.30 -5.52
C TRP A 428 -46.00 8.36 -6.84
N ARG A 429 -45.78 7.33 -7.67
CA ARG A 429 -46.53 7.08 -8.89
C ARG A 429 -47.31 5.78 -8.75
N VAL A 430 -48.62 5.86 -8.97
CA VAL A 430 -49.53 4.71 -8.99
C VAL A 430 -50.09 4.57 -10.38
N SER A 431 -49.92 3.41 -11.01
CA SER A 431 -50.49 3.11 -12.33
C SER A 431 -51.52 2.00 -12.19
N ILE A 432 -52.70 2.21 -12.80
CA ILE A 432 -53.79 1.23 -12.89
C ILE A 432 -53.69 0.57 -14.27
N LEU A 433 -53.76 -0.75 -14.30
CA LEU A 433 -53.58 -1.56 -15.50
C LEU A 433 -54.86 -2.35 -15.83
N ASP A 434 -55.26 -2.31 -17.08
CA ASP A 434 -56.26 -3.20 -17.68
C ASP A 434 -55.59 -4.08 -18.73
N GLY A 435 -55.66 -5.40 -18.57
CA GLY A 435 -54.99 -6.34 -19.50
C GLY A 435 -53.47 -6.15 -19.66
N GLY A 436 -52.82 -5.38 -18.77
CA GLY A 436 -51.40 -5.00 -18.86
C GLY A 436 -51.14 -3.61 -19.42
N ASP A 437 -52.16 -2.94 -19.98
CA ASP A 437 -52.05 -1.56 -20.46
C ASP A 437 -52.38 -0.58 -19.34
N VAL A 438 -51.57 0.48 -19.20
CA VAL A 438 -51.81 1.52 -18.19
C VAL A 438 -53.00 2.38 -18.64
N VAL A 439 -54.12 2.26 -17.93
CA VAL A 439 -55.34 3.05 -18.19
C VAL A 439 -55.38 4.35 -17.38
N ARG A 440 -54.70 4.38 -16.23
CA ARG A 440 -54.63 5.56 -15.36
C ARG A 440 -53.31 5.65 -14.64
N THR A 441 -52.86 6.87 -14.37
CA THR A 441 -51.72 7.14 -13.50
C THR A 441 -52.06 8.28 -12.54
N PHE A 442 -51.68 8.10 -11.27
CA PHE A 442 -51.74 9.11 -10.22
C PHE A 442 -50.34 9.44 -9.73
N ASP A 443 -50.08 10.71 -9.47
CA ASP A 443 -48.92 11.16 -8.70
C ASP A 443 -49.42 11.72 -7.34
N THR A 444 -48.88 11.22 -6.23
CA THR A 444 -49.29 11.59 -4.87
C THR A 444 -48.07 11.84 -3.97
N SER A 445 -48.23 12.70 -2.97
CA SER A 445 -47.17 13.06 -2.01
C SER A 445 -47.21 12.24 -0.72
N GLY A 446 -48.06 11.21 -0.64
CA GLY A 446 -48.18 10.34 0.52
C GLY A 446 -48.52 8.89 0.12
N PRO A 447 -48.46 7.94 1.07
CA PRO A 447 -48.57 6.51 0.80
C PRO A 447 -50.02 6.02 0.59
N GLU A 448 -50.88 6.87 0.01
CA GLU A 448 -52.26 6.54 -0.34
C GLU A 448 -52.75 7.33 -1.56
N VAL A 449 -53.69 6.72 -2.29
CA VAL A 449 -54.46 7.38 -3.35
C VAL A 449 -55.88 6.81 -3.41
N THR A 450 -56.84 7.63 -3.82
CA THR A 450 -58.22 7.21 -4.03
C THR A 450 -58.52 7.19 -5.53
N TYR A 451 -58.98 6.03 -6.02
CA TYR A 451 -59.46 5.84 -7.38
C TYR A 451 -60.98 5.96 -7.38
N SER A 452 -61.47 7.15 -7.75
CA SER A 452 -62.88 7.49 -7.58
C SER A 452 -63.78 6.71 -8.52
N SER A 453 -65.04 6.51 -8.13
CA SER A 453 -66.06 5.84 -8.96
C SER A 453 -66.24 6.49 -10.33
N ALA A 454 -66.07 7.82 -10.44
CA ALA A 454 -66.14 8.54 -11.71
C ALA A 454 -64.96 8.20 -12.63
N GLU A 455 -63.77 8.03 -12.07
CA GLU A 455 -62.57 7.65 -12.80
C GLU A 455 -62.62 6.18 -13.21
N GLN A 456 -63.11 5.30 -12.34
CA GLN A 456 -63.42 3.91 -12.67
C GLN A 456 -64.37 3.83 -13.87
N ALA A 457 -65.45 4.63 -13.86
CA ALA A 457 -66.40 4.67 -14.95
C ALA A 457 -65.81 5.20 -16.27
N ALA A 458 -64.84 6.12 -16.19
CA ALA A 458 -64.14 6.63 -17.37
C ALA A 458 -63.21 5.58 -17.99
N ASP A 459 -62.58 4.74 -17.17
CA ASP A 459 -61.59 3.76 -17.64
C ASP A 459 -62.23 2.42 -18.02
N PHE A 460 -63.21 1.96 -17.24
CA PHE A 460 -63.84 0.63 -17.35
C PHE A 460 -65.31 0.66 -17.79
N GLY A 461 -65.90 1.84 -17.99
CA GLY A 461 -67.32 1.98 -18.37
C GLY A 461 -68.33 1.71 -17.24
N GLY A 462 -67.85 1.58 -16.00
CA GLY A 462 -68.64 1.35 -14.78
C GLY A 462 -67.72 1.19 -13.56
N PRO A 463 -68.20 0.62 -12.44
CA PRO A 463 -67.32 0.19 -11.36
C PRO A 463 -66.20 -0.71 -11.90
N ALA A 464 -64.96 -0.47 -11.48
CA ALA A 464 -63.84 -1.28 -11.92
C ALA A 464 -64.04 -2.72 -11.40
N PRO A 465 -63.94 -3.75 -12.25
CA PRO A 465 -64.08 -5.14 -11.84
C PRO A 465 -62.80 -5.57 -11.11
N ASP A 466 -61.92 -6.29 -11.79
CA ASP A 466 -60.58 -6.62 -11.30
C ASP A 466 -59.55 -5.82 -12.09
N PHE A 467 -58.50 -5.36 -11.44
CA PHE A 467 -57.38 -4.69 -12.12
C PHE A 467 -56.06 -4.92 -11.40
N ALA A 468 -54.96 -4.87 -12.15
CA ALA A 468 -53.62 -4.82 -11.58
C ALA A 468 -53.22 -3.36 -11.35
N PHE A 469 -52.38 -3.12 -10.35
CA PHE A 469 -51.80 -1.80 -10.12
C PHE A 469 -50.33 -1.91 -9.74
N THR A 470 -49.56 -0.91 -10.14
CA THR A 470 -48.14 -0.78 -9.78
C THR A 470 -47.90 0.51 -9.03
N ILE A 471 -47.04 0.45 -8.02
CA ILE A 471 -46.70 1.59 -7.17
C ILE A 471 -45.19 1.72 -7.08
N ALA A 472 -44.66 2.89 -7.36
CA ALA A 472 -43.24 3.20 -7.22
C ALA A 472 -43.05 4.53 -6.51
N GLN A 473 -42.06 4.61 -5.62
CA GLN A 473 -41.59 5.90 -5.11
C GLN A 473 -40.81 6.61 -6.22
N VAL A 474 -40.96 7.92 -6.32
CA VAL A 474 -40.30 8.74 -7.35
C VAL A 474 -39.23 9.59 -6.71
N SER A 475 -37.98 9.39 -7.14
CA SER A 475 -36.86 10.27 -6.82
C SER A 475 -36.86 11.46 -7.76
N ALA A 476 -36.67 12.67 -7.23
CA ALA A 476 -36.51 13.88 -8.04
C ALA A 476 -35.26 13.84 -8.94
N VAL A 477 -34.27 13.01 -8.60
CA VAL A 477 -33.00 12.88 -9.33
C VAL A 477 -32.99 11.65 -10.24
N LEU A 478 -33.50 10.52 -9.75
CA LEU A 478 -33.37 9.22 -10.43
C LEU A 478 -34.66 8.77 -11.16
N GLY A 479 -35.78 9.46 -10.93
CA GLY A 479 -37.08 9.07 -11.49
C GLY A 479 -37.78 7.98 -10.67
N ALA A 480 -38.66 7.23 -11.33
CA ALA A 480 -39.43 6.16 -10.69
C ALA A 480 -38.52 5.01 -10.24
N GLY A 481 -38.69 4.57 -8.99
CA GLY A 481 -37.96 3.45 -8.43
C GLY A 481 -38.54 2.09 -8.77
N HIS A 482 -38.13 1.10 -8.01
CA HIS A 482 -38.63 -0.26 -8.14
C HIS A 482 -40.14 -0.32 -7.87
N MET A 483 -40.87 -1.12 -8.64
CA MET A 483 -42.32 -1.18 -8.58
C MET A 483 -42.80 -2.29 -7.63
N GLY A 484 -43.67 -1.94 -6.70
CA GLY A 484 -44.54 -2.90 -6.03
C GLY A 484 -45.76 -3.18 -6.91
N GLN A 485 -46.14 -4.43 -7.07
CA GLN A 485 -47.33 -4.82 -7.85
C GLN A 485 -48.41 -5.38 -6.94
N GLY A 486 -49.65 -4.97 -7.17
CA GLY A 486 -50.83 -5.47 -6.49
C GLY A 486 -51.95 -5.79 -7.48
N VAL A 487 -52.95 -6.52 -7.01
CA VAL A 487 -54.18 -6.82 -7.75
C VAL A 487 -55.35 -6.48 -6.85
N TYR A 488 -56.32 -5.75 -7.41
CA TYR A 488 -57.63 -5.56 -6.80
C TYR A 488 -58.58 -6.62 -7.36
N HIS A 489 -59.30 -7.26 -6.45
CA HIS A 489 -60.39 -8.19 -6.76
C HIS A 489 -61.70 -7.56 -6.31
N GLY A 490 -62.62 -7.37 -7.25
CA GLY A 490 -63.90 -6.68 -7.06
C GLY A 490 -64.88 -7.33 -6.12
#